data_AF-A0A5C5WD23-F1
#
_entry.id   AF-A0A5C5WD23-F1
#
_cell.length_a   1.000
_cell.length_b   1.000
_cell.length_c   1.000
_cell.angle_alpha   90.00
_cell.angle_beta   90.00
_cell.angle_gamma   90.00
#
_symmetry.space_group_name_H-M   'P 1'
#
loop_
_entity.id
_entity.type
_entity.pdbx_description
1 polymer ?
#
loop_
_entity_poly.entity_id
_entity_poly.type
_entity_poly.pdbx_seq_one_letter_code
_entity_poly.pdbx_strand_id
1 'polypeptide(L)'
;MNCDLDTSIPDWIIEHPETSRIFLELELDTSCGGKSLSYLCIHKDLDPTVVLRHLRQVIAVSENGKRSLDGSAKRNFNATKDDSSDRF
;
A
#
# COMPACT_ATOMS: atom_id res chain seq x y z
N MET A 1 16.13 3.40 6.27
CA MET A 1 16.66 2.34 7.17
C MET A 1 16.05 0.99 6.82
N ASN A 2 16.52 -0.15 7.38
CA ASN A 2 15.82 -1.44 7.27
C ASN A 2 14.69 -1.46 8.31
N CYS A 3 13.46 -1.20 7.88
CA CYS A 3 12.28 -1.34 8.72
C CYS A 3 11.91 -2.83 8.80
N ASP A 4 12.00 -3.42 9.99
CA ASP A 4 11.73 -4.83 10.26
C ASP A 4 10.75 -4.97 11.43
N LEU A 5 10.52 -6.21 11.88
CA LEU A 5 9.59 -6.53 12.96
C LEU A 5 10.00 -5.98 14.33
N ASP A 6 11.29 -5.72 14.52
CA ASP A 6 11.85 -5.12 15.73
C ASP A 6 11.65 -3.59 15.76
N THR A 7 11.37 -2.99 14.61
CA THR A 7 11.13 -1.56 14.46
C THR A 7 9.75 -1.19 15.04
N SER A 8 9.71 -0.06 15.76
CA SER A 8 8.48 0.48 16.33
C SER A 8 7.55 1.03 15.23
N ILE A 9 6.23 0.92 15.42
CA ILE A 9 5.25 1.49 14.49
C ILE A 9 5.48 2.99 14.18
N PRO A 10 5.75 3.89 15.16
CA PRO A 10 6.03 5.29 14.85
C PRO A 10 7.22 5.46 13.90
N ASP A 11 8.27 4.64 14.04
CA ASP A 11 9.46 4.68 13.19
C ASP A 11 9.12 4.21 11.75
N TRP A 12 8.29 3.18 11.62
CA TRP A 12 7.70 2.76 10.34
C TRP A 12 6.89 3.86 9.66
N ILE A 13 6.08 4.62 10.41
CA ILE A 13 5.25 5.70 9.86
C ILE A 13 6.11 6.90 9.43
N ILE A 14 7.21 7.18 10.16
CA ILE A 14 8.16 8.24 9.80
C ILE A 14 8.84 7.92 8.47
N GLU A 15 9.31 6.68 8.29
CA GLU A 15 9.98 6.24 7.06
C GLU A 15 9.00 6.03 5.89
N HIS A 16 7.84 5.42 6.16
CA HIS A 16 6.84 5.03 5.17
C HIS A 16 5.43 5.40 5.64
N PRO A 17 5.00 6.66 5.49
CA PRO A 17 3.69 7.12 5.95
C PRO A 17 2.52 6.37 5.28
N GLU A 18 2.72 5.75 4.11
CA GLU A 18 1.74 4.87 3.47
C GLU A 18 1.37 3.64 4.31
N THR A 19 2.26 3.17 5.17
CA THR A 19 2.03 2.02 6.04
C THR A 19 1.09 2.32 7.20
N SER A 20 0.92 3.61 7.56
CA SER A 20 0.01 4.06 8.62
C SER A 20 -1.41 3.53 8.49
N ARG A 21 -1.90 3.39 7.25
CA ARG A 21 -3.25 2.88 6.97
C ARG A 21 -3.42 1.42 7.39
N ILE A 22 -2.39 0.60 7.14
CA ILE A 22 -2.40 -0.82 7.53
C ILE A 22 -2.39 -0.95 9.05
N PHE A 23 -1.60 -0.13 9.76
CA PHE A 23 -1.60 -0.14 11.22
C PHE A 23 -2.96 0.28 11.79
N LEU A 24 -3.62 1.27 11.17
CA LEU A 24 -4.96 1.70 11.56
C LEU A 24 -6.03 0.62 11.29
N GLU A 25 -5.99 -0.04 10.13
CA GLU A 25 -6.91 -1.16 9.80
C GLU A 25 -6.75 -2.35 10.73
N LEU A 26 -5.52 -2.63 11.18
CA LEU A 26 -5.22 -3.70 12.14
C LEU A 26 -5.45 -3.26 13.60
N GLU A 27 -5.92 -2.03 13.82
CA GLU A 27 -6.13 -1.42 15.13
C GLU A 27 -4.89 -1.53 16.04
N LEU A 28 -3.70 -1.37 15.44
CA LEU A 28 -2.43 -1.41 16.17
C LEU A 28 -2.17 -0.03 16.81
N ASP A 29 -2.12 -0.01 18.14
CA ASP A 29 -2.02 1.24 18.89
C ASP A 29 -0.61 1.83 18.82
N THR A 30 -0.49 2.98 18.17
CA THR A 30 0.78 3.70 18.02
C THR A 30 1.13 4.56 19.23
N SER A 31 0.22 4.67 20.21
CA SER A 31 0.40 5.50 21.40
C SER A 31 1.39 4.90 22.39
N CYS A 32 1.64 3.58 22.31
CA CYS A 32 2.69 2.90 23.06
C CYS A 32 4.03 2.94 22.29
N GLY A 33 4.66 4.11 22.24
CA GLY A 33 5.94 4.38 21.53
C GLY A 33 7.19 3.63 22.02
N GLY A 34 7.03 2.45 22.62
CA GLY A 34 8.13 1.59 23.09
C GLY A 34 7.93 0.11 22.80
N LYS A 35 6.98 -0.25 21.91
CA LYS A 35 6.72 -1.64 21.52
C LYS A 35 7.05 -1.84 20.04
N SER A 36 7.77 -2.92 19.76
CA SER A 36 8.06 -3.37 18.41
C SER A 36 6.80 -3.89 17.72
N LEU A 37 6.80 -3.84 16.39
CA LEU A 37 5.70 -4.35 15.58
C LEU A 37 5.37 -5.82 15.90
N SER A 38 6.39 -6.66 16.08
CA SER A 38 6.24 -8.07 16.49
C SER A 38 5.44 -8.24 17.78
N TYR A 39 5.76 -7.45 18.80
CA TYR A 39 5.12 -7.50 20.10
C TYR A 39 3.63 -7.18 20.01
N LEU A 40 3.27 -6.13 19.25
CA LEU A 40 1.88 -5.73 19.09
C LEU A 40 1.08 -6.75 18.27
N CYS A 41 1.70 -7.37 17.26
CA CYS A 41 1.08 -8.45 16.48
C CYS A 41 0.72 -9.64 17.39
N ILE A 42 1.69 -10.11 18.20
CA ILE A 42 1.46 -11.23 19.13
C ILE A 42 0.34 -10.90 20.13
N HIS A 43 0.32 -9.68 20.67
CA HIS A 43 -0.71 -9.26 21.62
C HIS A 43 -2.12 -9.17 21.00
N LYS A 44 -2.21 -9.03 19.68
CA LYS A 44 -3.47 -8.95 18.92
C LYS A 44 -3.84 -10.26 18.23
N ASP A 45 -3.11 -11.34 18.50
CA ASP A 45 -3.26 -12.64 17.81
C ASP A 45 -3.08 -12.52 16.28
N LEU A 46 -2.23 -11.58 15.85
CA LEU A 46 -1.88 -11.33 14.45
C LEU A 46 -0.52 -11.95 14.14
N ASP A 47 -0.38 -12.48 12.92
CA ASP A 47 0.91 -13.01 12.48
C ASP A 47 1.83 -11.87 12.00
N PRO A 48 2.96 -11.61 12.69
CA PRO A 48 3.86 -10.52 12.36
C PRO A 48 4.44 -10.65 10.94
N THR A 49 4.67 -11.87 10.46
CA THR A 49 5.23 -12.13 9.12
C THR A 49 4.24 -11.72 8.04
N VAL A 50 2.96 -12.02 8.25
CA VAL A 50 1.88 -11.61 7.35
C VAL A 50 1.76 -10.10 7.30
N VAL A 51 1.77 -9.43 8.47
CA VAL A 51 1.73 -7.95 8.55
C VAL A 51 2.92 -7.34 7.82
N LEU A 52 4.14 -7.83 8.06
CA LEU A 52 5.35 -7.35 7.38
C LEU A 52 5.25 -7.49 5.86
N ARG A 53 4.70 -8.61 5.37
CA ARG A 53 4.50 -8.82 3.94
C ARG A 53 3.53 -7.79 3.36
N HIS A 54 2.41 -7.51 4.04
CA HIS A 54 1.45 -6.48 3.62
C HIS A 54 2.10 -5.09 3.57
N LEU A 55 2.89 -4.72 4.58
CA LEU A 55 3.61 -3.44 4.62
C LEU A 55 4.54 -3.29 3.41
N ARG A 56 5.35 -4.33 3.12
CA ARG A 56 6.27 -4.35 1.96
C ARG A 56 5.52 -4.25 0.63
N GLN A 57 4.35 -4.87 0.51
CA GLN A 57 3.53 -4.76 -0.70
C GLN A 57 3.01 -3.34 -0.90
N VAL A 58 2.52 -2.67 0.15
CA VAL A 58 2.06 -1.28 0.06
C VAL A 58 3.18 -0.34 -0.35
N ILE A 59 4.38 -0.51 0.22
CA ILE A 59 5.57 0.27 -0.16
C ILE A 59 5.93 0.02 -1.62
N ALA A 60 5.97 -1.24 -2.07
CA ALA A 60 6.27 -1.58 -3.46
C ALA A 60 5.25 -0.96 -4.44
N VAL A 61 3.97 -0.95 -4.09
CA VAL A 61 2.91 -0.31 -4.90
C VAL A 61 3.06 1.21 -4.90
N SER A 62 3.34 1.81 -3.75
CA SER A 62 3.62 3.26 -3.59
C SER A 62 4.80 3.70 -4.46
N GLU A 63 5.91 2.96 -4.41
CA GLU A 63 7.11 3.21 -5.22
C GLU A 63 6.87 3.00 -6.73
N ASN A 64 6.06 2.00 -7.09
CA ASN A 64 5.72 1.75 -8.49
C ASN A 64 4.77 2.82 -9.06
N GLY A 65 3.88 3.37 -8.22
CA GLY A 65 2.99 4.48 -8.59
C GLY A 65 3.73 5.80 -8.84
N LYS A 66 4.81 6.06 -8.09
CA LYS A 66 5.64 7.28 -8.28
C LYS A 66 6.40 7.30 -9.61
N ARG A 67 6.70 6.13 -10.21
CA ARG A 67 7.36 6.06 -11.53
C ARG A 67 6.45 6.30 -12.73
N SER A 68 5.13 6.35 -12.54
CA SER A 68 4.15 6.46 -13.64
C SER A 68 3.53 7.85 -13.80
N LEU A 69 4.11 8.90 -13.20
CA LEU A 69 3.68 10.30 -13.40
C LEU A 69 4.51 11.06 -14.46
N ASP A 70 5.49 10.41 -15.09
CA ASP A 70 6.04 10.84 -16.38
C ASP A 70 5.77 9.76 -17.43
N GLY A 71 4.74 9.99 -18.26
CA GLY A 71 4.53 9.20 -19.48
C GLY A 71 3.43 8.14 -19.42
N SER A 72 2.18 8.54 -19.64
CA SER A 72 1.49 8.20 -20.90
C SER A 72 0.05 8.68 -20.87
N ALA A 73 -0.17 9.85 -21.45
CA ALA A 73 -1.37 10.09 -22.21
C ALA A 73 -1.57 8.95 -23.22
N LYS A 74 -2.77 8.35 -23.24
CA LYS A 74 -3.52 8.06 -24.46
C LYS A 74 -4.94 7.64 -24.09
N ARG A 75 -5.82 8.64 -24.22
CA ARG A 75 -7.24 8.51 -24.52
C ARG A 75 -7.42 7.45 -25.60
N ASN A 76 -8.21 6.40 -25.34
CA ASN A 76 -8.85 5.63 -26.41
C ASN A 76 -10.34 5.89 -26.35
N PHE A 77 -10.75 6.91 -27.11
CA PHE A 77 -12.13 7.15 -27.49
C PHE A 77 -12.31 6.50 -28.87
N ASN A 78 -12.79 5.27 -28.92
CA ASN A 78 -13.22 4.64 -30.17
C ASN A 78 -14.75 4.72 -30.27
N ALA A 79 -15.22 5.93 -30.61
CA ALA A 79 -16.51 6.08 -31.25
C ALA A 79 -16.39 5.58 -32.70
N THR A 80 -16.58 4.28 -32.91
CA THR A 80 -16.94 3.78 -34.23
C THR A 80 -18.45 3.93 -34.37
N LYS A 81 -18.86 5.08 -34.93
CA LYS A 81 -20.10 5.11 -35.70
C LYS A 81 -19.85 4.21 -36.90
N ASP A 82 -20.41 3.01 -36.85
CA ASP A 82 -20.67 2.25 -38.07
C ASP A 82 -21.98 2.80 -38.64
N ASP A 83 -21.83 3.78 -39.52
CA ASP A 83 -22.83 4.17 -40.50
C ASP A 83 -22.44 3.50 -41.82
N SER A 84 -23.46 2.99 -42.53
CA SER A 84 -23.45 2.48 -43.91
C SER A 84 -23.15 1.00 -44.14
N SER A 85 -24.24 0.22 -44.28
CA SER A 85 -24.58 -0.64 -45.44
C SER A 85 -25.62 -1.68 -44.98
N ASP A 86 -26.66 -2.07 -45.69
CA ASP A 86 -26.95 -1.93 -47.10
C ASP A 86 -28.48 -2.01 -47.31
N ARG A 87 -28.87 -1.33 -48.37
CA ARG A 87 -30.16 -1.30 -49.02
C ARG A 87 -30.48 -2.70 -49.55
N PHE A 88 -31.61 -3.32 -49.18
CA PHE A 88 -32.53 -4.02 -50.08
C PHE A 88 -33.75 -4.56 -49.33
#